data_AF-A0A9E7M9N6-F1
#
_entry.id   AF-A0A9E7M9N6-F1
#
_cell.length_a   1.000
_cell.length_b   1.000
_cell.length_c   1.000
_cell.angle_alpha   90.00
_cell.angle_beta   90.00
_cell.angle_gamma   90.00
#
_symmetry.space_group_name_H-M   'P 1'
#
loop_
_entity.id
_entity.type
_entity.pdbx_description
1 polymer ?
#
loop_
_entity_poly.entity_id
_entity_poly.type
_entity_poly.pdbx_seq_one_letter_code
_entity_poly.pdbx_strand_id
1 'polypeptide(L)'
;MEKVIGVCGCICSDCGMYRKNCGGCHAIKGRPCWLHEVGLKICDFYECCVIDKGLEHCGQCEEIPCDRFWMNKAPTLTEEEHRRIVEERVGLLKRVLPYNSEAPAIFKEIRQFIRNTISYQIEVEHIGSTAVPGLGGKGIIDVLIITKKEHMWKVVEILESKGYKYNPQGGTPPERLFVSGQYRHCGKELHIHIHITFFGSKEHRDKLFFRDYLRKHPEEAKRYYELKKQWSKEAGLDDSKYARLKTPYINRILSLQSSKANEL
;
A
#
# COMPACT_ATOMS: atom_id res chain seq x y z
N MET A 1 17.44 19.94 1.31
CA MET A 1 17.71 18.64 1.97
C MET A 1 16.53 17.72 1.74
N GLU A 2 16.76 16.44 1.49
CA GLU A 2 15.69 15.45 1.40
C GLU A 2 15.00 15.32 2.78
N LYS A 3 13.67 15.47 2.82
CA LYS A 3 12.90 15.37 4.07
C LYS A 3 12.87 13.90 4.51
N VAL A 4 13.35 13.64 5.71
CA VAL A 4 13.26 12.31 6.33
C VAL A 4 11.96 12.27 7.12
N ILE A 5 11.06 11.35 6.76
CA ILE A 5 9.72 11.25 7.34
C ILE A 5 9.69 10.04 8.28
N GLY A 6 9.28 10.26 9.52
CA GLY A 6 9.06 9.20 10.49
C GLY A 6 7.79 8.40 10.18
N VAL A 7 7.62 7.25 10.84
CA VAL A 7 6.47 6.34 10.59
C VAL A 7 5.11 7.01 10.79
N CYS A 8 5.05 8.05 11.61
CA CYS A 8 3.85 8.81 11.95
C CYS A 8 3.68 10.11 11.13
N GLY A 9 4.55 10.36 10.15
CA GLY A 9 4.49 11.54 9.28
C GLY A 9 5.26 12.76 9.79
N CYS A 10 5.81 12.72 11.01
CA CYS A 10 6.69 13.77 11.52
C CYS A 10 7.97 13.88 10.68
N ILE A 11 8.43 15.10 10.43
CA ILE A 11 9.64 15.35 9.64
C ILE A 11 10.85 15.24 10.57
N CYS A 12 11.49 14.07 10.61
CA CYS A 12 12.67 13.83 11.43
C CYS A 12 13.84 14.75 11.05
N SER A 13 13.97 15.13 9.78
CA SER A 13 15.04 16.05 9.34
C SER A 13 14.96 17.45 9.96
N ASP A 14 13.79 17.84 10.48
CA ASP A 14 13.57 19.14 11.10
C ASP A 14 13.78 19.06 12.63
N CYS A 15 13.99 17.86 13.17
CA CYS A 15 14.24 17.62 14.59
C CYS A 15 15.72 17.85 14.94
N GLY A 16 16.00 18.72 15.91
CA GLY A 16 17.37 19.02 16.36
C GLY A 16 18.15 17.82 16.92
N MET A 17 17.48 16.72 17.23
CA MET A 17 18.08 15.46 17.73
C MET A 17 18.42 14.47 16.62
N TYR A 18 17.82 14.60 15.43
CA TYR A 18 18.04 13.69 14.32
C TYR A 18 19.50 13.78 13.85
N ARG A 19 20.11 12.62 13.58
CA ARG A 19 21.56 12.42 13.28
C ARG A 19 22.55 12.75 14.41
N LYS A 20 22.11 13.42 15.47
CA LYS A 20 22.94 13.59 16.68
C LYS A 20 22.76 12.40 17.62
N ASN A 21 21.54 12.23 18.13
CA ASN A 21 21.20 11.22 19.13
C ASN A 21 20.04 10.30 18.68
N CYS A 22 19.58 10.45 17.43
CA CYS A 22 18.47 9.69 16.87
C CYS A 22 18.72 9.34 15.41
N GLY A 23 18.71 8.04 15.08
CA GLY A 23 18.88 7.52 13.72
C GLY A 23 17.61 7.49 12.87
N GLY A 24 16.46 7.89 13.43
CA GLY A 24 15.14 7.74 12.82
C GLY A 24 14.42 6.46 13.25
N CYS A 25 13.09 6.43 13.07
CA CYS A 25 12.19 5.44 13.69
C CYS A 25 12.64 3.98 13.52
N HIS A 26 12.96 3.56 12.29
CA HIS A 26 13.38 2.19 11.99
C HIS A 26 14.77 1.86 12.56
N ALA A 27 15.72 2.80 12.46
CA ALA A 27 17.08 2.59 12.99
C ALA A 27 17.09 2.44 14.51
N ILE A 28 16.26 3.20 15.21
CA ILE A 28 16.15 3.16 16.68
C ILE A 28 15.06 2.20 17.17
N LYS A 29 14.42 1.44 16.26
CA LYS A 29 13.33 0.50 16.57
C LYS A 29 12.21 1.13 17.42
N GLY A 30 11.81 2.35 17.06
CA GLY A 30 10.75 3.08 17.75
C GLY A 30 11.13 3.62 19.13
N ARG A 31 12.41 3.67 19.49
CA ARG A 31 12.90 4.16 20.80
C ARG A 31 13.64 5.51 20.70
N PRO A 32 12.96 6.63 20.42
CA PRO A 32 13.60 7.94 20.49
C PRO A 32 14.08 8.28 21.91
N CYS A 33 15.12 9.09 22.01
CA CYS A 33 15.81 9.40 23.27
C CYS A 33 14.94 10.05 24.35
N TRP A 34 13.83 10.70 23.96
CA TRP A 34 12.92 11.43 24.84
C TRP A 34 11.73 10.60 25.37
N LEU A 35 11.59 9.31 25.01
CA LEU A 35 10.40 8.53 25.41
C LEU A 35 10.16 8.47 26.93
N HIS A 36 11.24 8.51 27.70
CA HIS A 36 11.17 8.49 29.17
C HIS A 36 10.41 9.69 29.74
N GLU A 37 10.45 10.84 29.05
CA GLU A 37 9.73 12.06 29.44
C GLU A 37 8.21 11.92 29.32
N VAL A 38 7.74 11.00 28.48
CA VAL A 38 6.31 10.72 28.23
C VAL A 38 5.86 9.37 28.79
N GLY A 39 6.71 8.70 29.59
CA GLY A 39 6.36 7.43 30.24
C GLY A 39 6.24 6.23 29.30
N LEU A 40 6.79 6.31 28.08
CA LEU A 40 6.71 5.25 27.08
C LEU A 40 8.02 4.46 26.98
N LYS A 41 7.93 3.18 26.62
CA LYS A 41 9.10 2.32 26.32
C LYS A 41 9.40 2.25 24.82
N ILE A 42 8.35 2.34 24.00
CA ILE A 42 8.38 2.38 22.55
C ILE A 42 7.38 3.46 22.11
N CYS A 43 7.64 4.14 21.01
CA CYS A 43 6.70 5.10 20.43
C CYS A 43 5.41 4.39 19.99
N ASP A 44 4.26 4.84 20.50
CA ASP A 44 2.94 4.25 20.22
C ASP A 44 2.61 4.14 18.72
N PHE A 45 3.06 5.11 17.91
CA PHE A 45 2.89 5.02 16.46
C PHE A 45 3.71 3.89 15.86
N TYR A 46 4.97 3.74 16.28
CA TYR A 46 5.85 2.70 15.79
C TYR A 46 5.38 1.32 16.24
N GLU A 47 5.02 1.18 17.51
CA GLU A 47 4.47 -0.06 18.05
C GLU A 47 3.21 -0.47 17.29
N CYS A 48 2.22 0.42 17.18
CA CYS A 48 0.99 0.10 16.47
C CYS A 48 1.22 -0.19 14.98
N CYS A 49 1.87 0.71 14.24
CA CYS A 49 1.93 0.56 12.78
C CYS A 49 2.96 -0.48 12.35
N VAL A 50 4.17 -0.48 12.92
CA VAL A 50 5.26 -1.36 12.49
C VAL A 50 5.23 -2.71 13.21
N ILE A 51 5.03 -2.74 14.54
CA ILE A 51 5.09 -3.99 15.30
C ILE A 51 3.78 -4.75 15.18
N ASP A 52 2.65 -4.12 15.51
CA ASP A 52 1.37 -4.83 15.62
C ASP A 52 0.70 -5.05 14.25
N LYS A 53 0.74 -4.01 13.39
CA LYS A 53 0.12 -4.05 12.05
C LYS A 53 1.11 -4.46 10.96
N GLY A 54 2.42 -4.47 11.23
CA GLY A 54 3.46 -4.79 10.26
C GLY A 54 3.73 -3.71 9.20
N LEU A 55 2.99 -2.61 9.18
CA LEU A 55 3.09 -1.58 8.14
C LEU A 55 4.44 -0.86 8.18
N GLU A 56 4.89 -0.35 7.04
CA GLU A 56 6.13 0.42 6.98
C GLU A 56 6.00 1.79 7.68
N HIS A 57 4.80 2.36 7.58
CA HIS A 57 4.41 3.62 8.20
C HIS A 57 2.88 3.74 8.27
N CYS A 58 2.37 4.66 9.08
CA CYS A 58 0.93 4.81 9.30
C CYS A 58 0.14 5.08 8.00
N GLY A 59 0.75 5.73 6.99
CA GLY A 59 0.10 6.00 5.69
C GLY A 59 -0.38 4.79 4.89
N GLN A 60 0.11 3.60 5.23
CA GLN A 60 -0.35 2.34 4.64
C GLN A 60 -1.57 1.76 5.36
N CYS A 61 -1.99 2.36 6.48
CA CYS A 61 -3.14 1.92 7.26
C CYS A 61 -4.44 2.46 6.66
N GLU A 62 -5.47 1.62 6.57
CA GLU A 62 -6.79 2.02 6.08
C GLU A 62 -7.54 2.96 7.05
N GLU A 63 -7.16 2.94 8.33
CA GLU A 63 -7.77 3.76 9.39
C GLU A 63 -7.12 5.15 9.54
N ILE A 64 -6.12 5.51 8.72
CA ILE A 64 -5.40 6.78 8.90
C ILE A 64 -6.20 7.99 8.32
N PRO A 65 -6.35 9.10 9.07
CA PRO A 65 -5.91 9.32 10.46
C PRO A 65 -6.85 8.69 11.50
N CYS A 66 -6.28 7.84 12.37
CA CYS A 66 -7.01 7.20 13.46
C CYS A 66 -6.92 8.01 14.77
N ASP A 67 -7.59 7.55 15.82
CA ASP A 67 -7.61 8.21 17.12
C ASP A 67 -6.22 8.54 17.67
N ARG A 68 -5.20 7.72 17.38
CA ARG A 68 -3.81 8.02 17.78
C ARG A 68 -3.30 9.34 17.22
N PHE A 69 -3.67 9.70 15.99
CA PHE A 69 -3.32 11.01 15.43
C PHE A 69 -4.07 12.14 16.12
N TRP A 70 -5.38 11.96 16.32
CA TRP A 70 -6.24 12.99 16.90
C TRP A 70 -5.95 13.24 18.39
N MET A 71 -5.62 12.18 19.14
CA MET A 71 -5.27 12.27 20.56
C MET A 71 -3.82 12.73 20.80
N ASN A 72 -2.94 12.68 19.79
CA ASN A 72 -1.54 13.08 19.91
C ASN A 72 -1.34 14.61 19.80
N LYS A 73 -2.12 15.36 20.59
CA LYS A 73 -2.10 16.83 20.63
C LYS A 73 -1.14 17.34 21.70
N ALA A 74 -0.23 18.23 21.34
CA ALA A 74 0.59 18.92 22.34
C ALA A 74 -0.28 19.92 23.15
N PRO A 75 -0.08 20.04 24.48
CA PRO A 75 -0.90 20.94 25.32
C PRO A 75 -0.89 22.41 24.88
N THR A 76 0.16 22.84 24.19
CA THR A 76 0.36 24.23 23.74
C THR A 76 -0.37 24.57 22.44
N LEU A 77 -0.95 23.59 21.74
CA LEU A 77 -1.60 23.81 20.45
C LEU A 77 -3.11 24.07 20.61
N THR A 78 -3.66 24.89 19.74
CA THR A 78 -5.11 24.96 19.51
C THR A 78 -5.60 23.70 18.76
N GLU A 79 -6.91 23.44 18.79
CA GLU A 79 -7.51 22.34 18.01
C GLU A 79 -7.29 22.51 16.49
N GLU A 80 -7.35 23.74 16.01
CA GLU A 80 -7.18 24.05 14.60
C GLU A 80 -5.72 23.84 14.14
N GLU A 81 -4.74 24.27 14.94
CA GLU A 81 -3.33 24.00 14.65
C GLU A 81 -3.02 22.50 14.67
N HIS A 82 -3.56 21.77 15.65
CA HIS A 82 -3.38 20.32 15.74
C HIS A 82 -3.98 19.60 14.54
N ARG A 83 -5.20 19.98 14.13
CA ARG A 83 -5.85 19.44 12.93
C ARG A 83 -4.98 19.62 11.70
N ARG A 84 -4.43 20.82 11.47
CA ARG A 84 -3.54 21.11 10.34
C ARG A 84 -2.28 20.23 10.38
N ILE A 85 -1.67 20.06 11.54
CA ILE A 85 -0.49 19.20 11.71
C ILE A 85 -0.82 17.75 11.36
N VAL A 86 -1.97 17.22 11.83
CA VAL A 86 -2.41 15.87 11.48
C VAL A 86 -2.63 15.74 9.97
N GLU A 87 -3.34 16.68 9.36
CA GLU A 87 -3.59 16.71 7.92
C GLU A 87 -2.30 16.71 7.10
N GLU A 88 -1.32 17.53 7.47
CA GLU A 88 0.00 17.59 6.83
C GLU A 88 0.77 16.28 6.97
N ARG A 89 0.81 15.72 8.19
CA ARG A 89 1.49 14.43 8.46
C ARG A 89 0.89 13.32 7.62
N VAL A 90 -0.44 13.22 7.55
CA VAL A 90 -1.10 12.18 6.76
C VAL A 90 -0.95 12.43 5.26
N GLY A 91 -1.02 13.68 4.80
CA GLY A 91 -0.76 14.03 3.40
C GLY A 91 0.66 13.65 2.95
N LEU A 92 1.66 13.85 3.81
CA LEU A 92 3.04 13.40 3.55
C LEU A 92 3.14 11.87 3.46
N LEU A 93 2.45 11.15 4.33
CA LEU A 93 2.47 9.68 4.37
C LEU A 93 1.68 9.04 3.22
N LYS A 94 0.62 9.69 2.73
CA LYS A 94 -0.24 9.21 1.64
C LYS A 94 0.21 9.67 0.25
N ARG A 95 1.33 10.41 0.15
CA ARG A 95 1.83 10.96 -1.11
C ARG A 95 2.08 9.86 -2.15
N VAL A 96 1.84 10.19 -3.42
CA VAL A 96 2.17 9.27 -4.52
C VAL A 96 3.67 9.28 -4.76
N LEU A 97 4.31 8.13 -4.58
CA LEU A 97 5.74 7.92 -4.72
C LEU A 97 6.14 7.74 -6.20
N PRO A 98 7.41 8.03 -6.56
CA PRO A 98 7.96 7.64 -7.86
C PRO A 98 7.97 6.12 -8.04
N TYR A 99 8.16 5.67 -9.28
CA TYR A 99 8.27 4.26 -9.60
C TYR A 99 9.52 3.66 -8.93
N ASN A 100 9.37 2.50 -8.30
CA ASN A 100 10.48 1.71 -7.78
C ASN A 100 10.91 0.67 -8.83
N SER A 101 12.11 0.82 -9.39
CA SER A 101 12.66 -0.11 -10.39
C SER A 101 13.03 -1.49 -9.82
N GLU A 102 13.11 -1.65 -8.50
CA GLU A 102 13.33 -2.95 -7.85
C GLU A 102 12.05 -3.78 -7.74
N ALA A 103 10.87 -3.16 -7.88
CA ALA A 103 9.58 -3.84 -7.66
C ALA A 103 9.38 -5.10 -8.51
N PRO A 104 9.80 -5.18 -9.80
CA PRO A 104 9.72 -6.42 -10.57
C PRO A 104 10.59 -7.55 -10.02
N ALA A 105 11.78 -7.23 -9.49
CA ALA A 105 12.67 -8.23 -8.90
C ALA A 105 12.09 -8.76 -7.59
N ILE A 106 11.61 -7.86 -6.72
CA ILE A 106 10.94 -8.23 -5.47
C ILE A 106 9.70 -9.09 -5.76
N PHE A 107 8.89 -8.71 -6.75
CA PHE A 107 7.74 -9.52 -7.16
C PHE A 107 8.14 -10.92 -7.64
N LYS A 108 9.27 -11.07 -8.34
CA LYS A 108 9.75 -12.40 -8.78
C LYS A 108 10.01 -13.32 -7.58
N GLU A 109 10.57 -12.79 -6.49
CA GLU A 109 10.79 -13.53 -5.24
C GLU A 109 9.45 -13.88 -4.55
N ILE A 110 8.54 -12.90 -4.42
CA ILE A 110 7.19 -13.11 -3.87
C ILE A 110 6.45 -14.19 -4.66
N ARG A 111 6.51 -14.15 -5.99
CA ARG A 111 5.90 -15.14 -6.87
C ARG A 111 6.42 -16.55 -6.60
N GLN A 112 7.73 -16.71 -6.44
CA GLN A 112 8.32 -18.01 -6.14
C GLN A 112 7.90 -18.51 -4.76
N PHE A 113 7.89 -17.63 -3.75
CA PHE A 113 7.41 -17.94 -2.41
C PHE A 113 5.96 -18.43 -2.42
N ILE A 114 5.06 -17.71 -3.10
CA ILE A 114 3.63 -18.07 -3.20
C ILE A 114 3.46 -19.42 -3.90
N ARG A 115 4.16 -19.65 -5.02
CA ARG A 115 4.11 -20.92 -5.76
C ARG A 115 4.64 -22.11 -4.95
N ASN A 116 5.63 -21.90 -4.10
CA ASN A 116 6.15 -22.95 -3.22
C ASN A 116 5.24 -23.20 -2.00
N THR A 117 4.47 -22.20 -1.60
CA THR A 117 3.63 -22.25 -0.40
C THR A 117 2.26 -22.88 -0.67
N ILE A 118 1.68 -22.58 -1.83
CA ILE A 118 0.33 -23.04 -2.19
C ILE A 118 0.43 -24.35 -2.97
N SER A 119 -0.18 -25.40 -2.42
CA SER A 119 -0.19 -26.74 -3.02
C SER A 119 -1.19 -26.91 -4.17
N TYR A 120 -2.10 -25.96 -4.36
CA TYR A 120 -3.08 -25.97 -5.45
C TYR A 120 -2.50 -25.40 -6.74
N GLN A 121 -3.08 -25.79 -7.87
CA GLN A 121 -2.78 -25.14 -9.15
C GLN A 121 -3.18 -23.66 -9.08
N ILE A 122 -2.20 -22.79 -9.29
CA ILE A 122 -2.35 -21.34 -9.30
C ILE A 122 -1.52 -20.69 -10.40
N GLU A 123 -1.99 -19.54 -10.88
CA GLU A 123 -1.17 -18.55 -11.56
C GLU A 123 -0.96 -17.36 -10.63
N VAL A 124 0.20 -16.71 -10.74
CA VAL A 124 0.60 -15.63 -9.84
C VAL A 124 1.17 -14.49 -10.69
N GLU A 125 0.42 -13.40 -10.72
CA GLU A 125 0.62 -12.27 -11.62
C GLU A 125 0.94 -10.99 -10.83
N HIS A 126 1.87 -10.19 -11.37
CA HIS A 126 2.17 -8.86 -10.82
C HIS A 126 1.11 -7.91 -11.35
N ILE A 127 0.40 -7.21 -10.48
CA ILE A 127 -0.61 -6.23 -10.86
C ILE A 127 -0.36 -4.90 -10.13
N GLY A 128 -1.29 -3.96 -10.28
CA GLY A 128 -1.16 -2.64 -9.66
C GLY A 128 -0.14 -1.74 -10.36
N SER A 129 0.16 -0.61 -9.72
CA SER A 129 1.06 0.40 -10.32
C SER A 129 2.50 -0.09 -10.41
N THR A 130 2.96 -0.87 -9.43
CA THR A 130 4.33 -1.37 -9.37
C THR A 130 4.64 -2.40 -10.47
N ALA A 131 3.62 -2.99 -11.09
CA ALA A 131 3.77 -3.86 -12.24
C ALA A 131 4.02 -3.12 -13.57
N VAL A 132 3.79 -1.81 -13.64
CA VAL A 132 3.92 -1.03 -14.88
C VAL A 132 5.20 -0.19 -14.80
N PRO A 133 6.21 -0.43 -15.67
CA PRO A 133 7.44 0.36 -15.67
C PRO A 133 7.17 1.86 -15.77
N GLY A 134 7.80 2.64 -14.90
CA GLY A 134 7.66 4.10 -14.85
C GLY A 134 6.39 4.62 -14.14
N LEU A 135 5.47 3.74 -13.71
CA LEU A 135 4.23 4.14 -13.04
C LEU A 135 4.39 4.21 -11.51
N GLY A 136 4.57 5.42 -10.98
CA GLY A 136 4.60 5.66 -9.53
C GLY A 136 3.26 5.37 -8.85
N GLY A 137 3.21 5.27 -7.51
CA GLY A 137 2.00 4.84 -6.80
C GLY A 137 2.14 4.90 -5.27
N LYS A 138 1.43 4.02 -4.57
CA LYS A 138 1.57 3.87 -3.10
C LYS A 138 2.85 3.12 -2.69
N GLY A 139 3.60 2.56 -3.64
CA GLY A 139 4.80 1.76 -3.37
C GLY A 139 4.54 0.32 -2.93
N ILE A 140 3.27 -0.09 -2.81
CA ILE A 140 2.87 -1.44 -2.41
C ILE A 140 2.94 -2.39 -3.61
N ILE A 141 3.44 -3.62 -3.39
CA ILE A 141 3.40 -4.68 -4.39
C ILE A 141 2.04 -5.36 -4.32
N ASP A 142 1.26 -5.24 -5.40
CA ASP A 142 -0.02 -5.92 -5.57
C ASP A 142 0.18 -7.22 -6.37
N VAL A 143 -0.24 -8.34 -5.80
CA VAL A 143 -0.17 -9.69 -6.38
C VAL A 143 -1.58 -10.16 -6.72
N LEU A 144 -1.74 -10.81 -7.87
CA LEU A 144 -2.97 -11.51 -8.24
C LEU A 144 -2.70 -13.02 -8.29
N ILE A 145 -3.37 -13.77 -7.42
CA ILE A 145 -3.43 -15.23 -7.46
C ILE A 145 -4.70 -15.63 -8.20
N ILE A 146 -4.54 -16.42 -9.26
CA ILE A 146 -5.65 -16.96 -10.04
C ILE A 146 -5.67 -18.46 -9.81
N THR A 147 -6.80 -19.00 -9.35
CA THR A 147 -6.96 -20.42 -9.03
C THR A 147 -8.32 -20.93 -9.49
N LYS A 148 -8.69 -22.17 -9.15
CA LYS A 148 -10.07 -22.63 -9.31
C LYS A 148 -10.97 -22.00 -8.26
N LYS A 149 -12.23 -21.71 -8.60
CA LYS A 149 -13.16 -21.03 -7.70
C LYS A 149 -13.31 -21.74 -6.35
N GLU A 150 -13.37 -23.07 -6.37
CA GLU A 150 -13.46 -23.92 -5.18
C GLU A 150 -12.18 -23.95 -4.30
N HIS A 151 -11.05 -23.44 -4.80
CA HIS A 151 -9.79 -23.39 -4.06
C HIS A 151 -9.53 -22.04 -3.40
N MET A 152 -10.29 -20.99 -3.73
CA MET A 152 -9.99 -19.62 -3.28
C MET A 152 -9.88 -19.50 -1.76
N TRP A 153 -10.82 -20.08 -1.01
CA TRP A 153 -10.79 -20.04 0.46
C TRP A 153 -9.66 -20.89 1.04
N LYS A 154 -9.34 -22.04 0.42
CA LYS A 154 -8.19 -22.87 0.82
C LYS A 154 -6.87 -22.13 0.62
N VAL A 155 -6.77 -21.30 -0.42
CA VAL A 155 -5.62 -20.41 -0.63
C VAL A 155 -5.53 -19.34 0.45
N VAL A 156 -6.66 -18.75 0.87
CA VAL A 156 -6.70 -17.81 2.01
C VAL A 156 -6.18 -18.50 3.27
N GLU A 157 -6.72 -19.66 3.63
CA GLU A 157 -6.30 -20.43 4.83
C GLU A 157 -4.79 -20.72 4.83
N ILE A 158 -4.23 -21.13 3.68
CA ILE A 158 -2.79 -21.36 3.53
C ILE A 158 -2.00 -20.06 3.76
N LEU A 159 -2.43 -18.93 3.20
CA LEU A 159 -1.75 -17.65 3.40
C LEU A 159 -1.88 -17.16 4.86
N GLU A 160 -3.03 -17.34 5.51
CA GLU A 160 -3.21 -17.01 6.92
C GLU A 160 -2.27 -17.83 7.82
N SER A 161 -2.03 -19.11 7.48
CA SER A 161 -1.03 -19.93 8.18
C SER A 161 0.41 -19.41 8.05
N LYS A 162 0.67 -18.51 7.09
CA LYS A 162 1.96 -17.81 6.89
C LYS A 162 1.98 -16.39 7.46
N GLY A 163 0.95 -15.99 8.20
CA GLY A 163 0.88 -14.70 8.88
C GLY A 163 0.29 -13.58 8.04
N TYR A 164 -0.24 -13.87 6.84
CA TYR A 164 -1.06 -12.91 6.11
C TYR A 164 -2.46 -12.82 6.74
N LYS A 165 -3.16 -11.69 6.54
CA LYS A 165 -4.48 -11.44 7.14
C LYS A 165 -5.54 -11.29 6.06
N TYR A 166 -6.64 -12.03 6.18
CA TYR A 166 -7.81 -11.83 5.32
C TYR A 166 -8.52 -10.50 5.65
N ASN A 167 -8.81 -9.73 4.61
CA ASN A 167 -9.39 -8.39 4.71
C ASN A 167 -10.74 -8.37 3.96
N PRO A 168 -11.87 -8.64 4.65
CA PRO A 168 -13.17 -8.78 3.99
C PRO A 168 -13.65 -7.48 3.32
N GLN A 169 -13.28 -6.31 3.87
CA GLN A 169 -13.67 -5.01 3.33
C GLN A 169 -12.95 -4.66 2.02
N GLY A 170 -11.78 -5.26 1.77
CA GLY A 170 -11.03 -5.10 0.52
C GLY A 170 -11.41 -6.13 -0.55
N GLY A 171 -12.23 -7.13 -0.22
CA GLY A 171 -12.71 -8.17 -1.13
C GLY A 171 -14.04 -7.81 -1.79
N THR A 172 -14.37 -8.53 -2.87
CA THR A 172 -15.73 -8.56 -3.45
C THR A 172 -16.07 -10.02 -3.78
N PRO A 173 -16.30 -10.88 -2.77
CA PRO A 173 -16.61 -12.29 -3.01
C PRO A 173 -17.89 -12.44 -3.87
N PRO A 174 -17.98 -13.45 -4.75
CA PRO A 174 -16.97 -14.48 -5.00
C PRO A 174 -15.87 -14.06 -6.00
N GLU A 175 -15.95 -12.87 -6.61
CA GLU A 175 -15.00 -12.41 -7.64
C GLU A 175 -13.58 -12.22 -7.10
N ARG A 176 -13.46 -11.76 -5.85
CA ARG A 176 -12.17 -11.43 -5.24
C ARG A 176 -12.17 -11.63 -3.74
N LEU A 177 -11.21 -12.41 -3.25
CA LEU A 177 -10.77 -12.37 -1.85
C LEU A 177 -9.53 -11.48 -1.76
N PHE A 178 -9.33 -10.83 -0.61
CA PHE A 178 -8.22 -9.91 -0.42
C PHE A 178 -7.50 -10.24 0.88
N VAL A 179 -6.18 -10.32 0.78
CA VAL A 179 -5.27 -10.66 1.86
C VAL A 179 -4.11 -9.66 1.83
N SER A 180 -3.58 -9.27 2.99
CA SER A 180 -2.36 -8.46 3.06
C SER A 180 -1.46 -8.93 4.18
N GLY A 181 -0.19 -8.54 4.13
CA GLY A 181 0.77 -8.93 5.15
C GLY A 181 2.21 -8.59 4.76
N GLN A 182 3.15 -9.07 5.56
CA GLN A 182 4.57 -8.78 5.37
C GLN A 182 5.25 -9.76 4.43
N TYR A 183 6.22 -9.25 3.68
CA TYR A 183 7.18 -10.03 2.94
C TYR A 183 8.58 -9.47 3.21
N ARG A 184 9.49 -10.34 3.64
CA ARG A 184 10.86 -9.95 3.95
C ARG A 184 11.75 -10.00 2.72
N HIS A 185 12.32 -8.86 2.34
CA HIS A 185 13.26 -8.72 1.24
C HIS A 185 14.52 -7.98 1.70
N CYS A 186 15.70 -8.57 1.51
CA CYS A 186 16.99 -7.97 1.89
C CYS A 186 17.03 -7.42 3.33
N GLY A 187 16.38 -8.11 4.28
CA GLY A 187 16.32 -7.69 5.68
C GLY A 187 15.33 -6.55 5.98
N LYS A 188 14.56 -6.10 5.00
CA LYS A 188 13.45 -5.15 5.15
C LYS A 188 12.11 -5.88 5.09
N GLU A 189 11.18 -5.48 5.94
CA GLU A 189 9.79 -5.94 5.89
C GLU A 189 9.00 -5.05 4.93
N LEU A 190 8.33 -5.64 3.96
CA LEU A 190 7.50 -4.97 2.96
C LEU A 190 6.05 -5.38 3.15
N HIS A 191 5.16 -4.42 3.34
CA HIS A 191 3.72 -4.70 3.28
C HIS A 191 3.30 -4.95 1.83
N ILE A 192 2.68 -6.09 1.57
CA ILE A 192 2.19 -6.50 0.24
C ILE A 192 0.70 -6.79 0.26
N HIS A 193 0.09 -6.67 -0.92
CA HIS A 193 -1.33 -6.92 -1.16
C HIS A 193 -1.49 -8.14 -2.05
N ILE A 194 -2.39 -9.05 -1.69
CA ILE A 194 -2.66 -10.28 -2.42
C ILE A 194 -4.16 -10.35 -2.72
N HIS A 195 -4.48 -10.27 -4.01
CA HIS A 195 -5.82 -10.49 -4.54
C HIS A 195 -5.94 -11.94 -4.99
N ILE A 196 -6.98 -12.65 -4.55
CA ILE A 196 -7.22 -14.04 -4.93
C ILE A 196 -8.52 -14.09 -5.72
N THR A 197 -8.45 -14.64 -6.93
CA THR A 197 -9.58 -14.74 -7.85
C THR A 197 -9.57 -16.08 -8.58
N PHE A 198 -10.57 -16.32 -9.43
CA PHE A 198 -10.69 -17.53 -10.22
C PHE A 198 -10.54 -17.29 -11.72
N PHE A 199 -10.17 -18.34 -12.45
CA PHE A 199 -10.03 -18.29 -13.91
C PHE A 199 -11.30 -17.75 -14.59
N GLY A 200 -11.13 -16.84 -15.54
CA GLY A 200 -12.24 -16.20 -16.26
C GLY A 200 -13.16 -15.30 -15.41
N SER A 201 -12.82 -14.96 -14.17
CA SER A 201 -13.58 -13.95 -13.41
C SER A 201 -13.43 -12.55 -14.03
N LYS A 202 -14.30 -11.60 -13.66
CA LYS A 202 -14.17 -10.20 -14.04
C LYS A 202 -12.91 -9.60 -13.44
N GLU A 203 -12.64 -9.88 -12.16
CA GLU A 203 -11.42 -9.39 -11.48
C GLU A 203 -10.14 -9.85 -12.21
N HIS A 204 -10.07 -11.12 -12.60
CA HIS A 204 -8.95 -11.68 -13.35
C HIS A 204 -8.73 -10.92 -14.67
N ARG A 205 -9.78 -10.80 -15.48
CA ARG A 205 -9.69 -10.12 -16.78
C ARG A 205 -9.33 -8.64 -16.64
N ASP A 206 -9.98 -7.92 -15.74
CA ASP A 206 -9.81 -6.48 -15.59
C ASP A 206 -8.41 -6.12 -15.11
N LYS A 207 -7.89 -6.84 -14.10
CA LYS A 207 -6.58 -6.55 -13.52
C LYS A 207 -5.45 -6.77 -14.52
N LEU A 208 -5.49 -7.88 -15.25
CA LEU A 208 -4.48 -8.16 -16.29
C LEU A 208 -4.61 -7.18 -17.45
N PHE A 209 -5.83 -6.93 -17.93
CA PHE A 209 -6.05 -5.99 -19.02
C PHE A 209 -5.56 -4.58 -18.68
N PHE A 210 -5.93 -4.05 -17.51
CA PHE A 210 -5.52 -2.70 -17.10
C PHE A 210 -3.99 -2.57 -17.03
N ARG A 211 -3.32 -3.54 -16.42
CA ARG A 211 -1.85 -3.60 -16.36
C ARG A 211 -1.24 -3.64 -17.76
N ASP A 212 -1.67 -4.58 -18.59
CA ASP A 212 -1.06 -4.83 -19.90
C ASP A 212 -1.34 -3.69 -20.88
N TYR A 213 -2.52 -3.06 -20.76
CA TYR A 213 -2.83 -1.83 -21.48
C TYR A 213 -1.84 -0.73 -21.11
N LEU A 214 -1.64 -0.43 -19.81
CA LEU A 214 -0.71 0.62 -19.40
C LEU A 214 0.75 0.32 -19.75
N ARG A 215 1.18 -0.96 -19.71
CA ARG A 215 2.51 -1.38 -20.18
C ARG A 215 2.73 -1.10 -21.67
N LYS A 216 1.68 -1.25 -22.48
CA LYS A 216 1.73 -1.01 -23.94
C LYS A 216 1.54 0.47 -24.32
N HIS A 217 1.10 1.33 -23.40
CA HIS A 217 0.84 2.74 -23.64
C HIS A 217 1.56 3.62 -22.60
N PRO A 218 2.89 3.82 -22.72
CA PRO A 218 3.69 4.57 -21.74
C PRO A 218 3.19 6.00 -21.49
N GLU A 219 2.70 6.68 -22.53
CA GLU A 219 2.11 8.03 -22.39
C GLU A 219 0.82 8.01 -21.55
N GLU A 220 0.00 6.97 -21.66
CA GLU A 220 -1.20 6.82 -20.83
C GLU A 220 -0.80 6.45 -19.38
N ALA A 221 0.23 5.63 -19.18
CA ALA A 221 0.79 5.37 -17.85
C ALA A 221 1.31 6.66 -17.18
N LYS A 222 2.02 7.51 -17.93
CA LYS A 222 2.48 8.82 -17.48
C LYS A 222 1.30 9.73 -17.12
N ARG A 223 0.28 9.81 -17.97
CA ARG A 223 -0.95 10.57 -17.69
C ARG A 223 -1.65 10.06 -16.44
N TYR A 224 -1.80 8.75 -16.29
CA TYR A 224 -2.38 8.14 -15.09
C TYR A 224 -1.57 8.46 -13.83
N TYR A 225 -0.24 8.54 -13.93
CA TYR A 225 0.60 8.93 -12.82
C TYR A 225 0.36 10.38 -12.38
N GLU A 226 0.28 11.31 -13.34
CA GLU A 226 -0.04 12.72 -13.05
C GLU A 226 -1.42 12.87 -12.41
N LEU A 227 -2.43 12.19 -12.95
CA LEU A 227 -3.78 12.20 -12.39
C LEU A 227 -3.80 11.63 -10.97
N LYS A 228 -3.05 10.56 -10.67
CA LYS A 228 -2.94 10.05 -9.29
C LYS A 228 -2.39 11.07 -8.32
N LYS A 229 -1.42 11.89 -8.73
CA LYS A 229 -0.89 12.99 -7.89
C LYS A 229 -1.96 14.05 -7.66
N GLN A 230 -2.70 14.44 -8.70
CA GLN A 230 -3.80 15.41 -8.60
C GLN A 230 -4.92 14.89 -7.69
N TRP A 231 -5.42 13.67 -7.92
CA TRP A 231 -6.47 13.08 -7.10
C TRP A 231 -6.04 12.83 -5.66
N SER A 232 -4.77 12.49 -5.42
CA SER A 232 -4.25 12.34 -4.06
C SER A 232 -4.30 13.68 -3.31
N LYS A 233 -3.94 14.78 -3.98
CA LYS A 233 -4.07 16.12 -3.41
C LYS A 233 -5.54 16.52 -3.18
N GLU A 234 -6.41 16.26 -4.15
CA GLU A 234 -7.83 16.62 -4.07
C GLU A 234 -8.60 15.80 -3.03
N ALA A 235 -8.23 14.53 -2.86
CA ALA A 235 -8.83 13.65 -1.88
C ALA A 235 -8.46 14.02 -0.43
N GLY A 236 -7.28 14.61 -0.22
CA GLY A 236 -6.76 14.90 1.11
C GLY A 236 -6.67 13.63 1.95
N LEU A 237 -7.45 13.58 3.03
CA LEU A 237 -7.49 12.43 3.95
C LEU A 237 -8.49 11.34 3.54
N ASP A 238 -9.39 11.61 2.59
CA ASP A 238 -10.49 10.73 2.23
C ASP A 238 -10.08 9.72 1.15
N ASP A 239 -9.70 8.50 1.59
CA ASP A 239 -9.36 7.40 0.68
C ASP A 239 -10.54 6.96 -0.20
N SER A 240 -11.78 7.12 0.28
CA SER A 240 -12.98 6.81 -0.50
C SER A 240 -13.18 7.84 -1.61
N LYS A 241 -12.89 9.12 -1.38
CA LYS A 241 -12.83 10.15 -2.43
C LYS A 241 -11.71 9.84 -3.41
N TYR A 242 -10.51 9.47 -2.95
CA TYR A 242 -9.42 9.07 -3.85
C TYR A 242 -9.81 7.90 -4.77
N ALA A 243 -10.47 6.87 -4.21
CA ALA A 243 -10.98 5.75 -4.98
C ALA A 243 -12.03 6.19 -6.02
N ARG A 244 -13.03 6.99 -5.61
CA ARG A 244 -14.07 7.53 -6.50
C ARG A 244 -13.51 8.35 -7.65
N LEU A 245 -12.50 9.20 -7.40
CA LEU A 245 -11.87 10.02 -8.43
C LEU A 245 -11.15 9.18 -9.50
N LYS A 246 -10.56 8.05 -9.10
CA LYS A 246 -9.86 7.12 -10.01
C LYS A 246 -10.80 6.26 -10.85
N THR A 247 -11.96 5.89 -10.30
CA THR A 247 -12.86 4.90 -10.89
C THR A 247 -13.25 5.22 -12.33
N PRO A 248 -13.67 6.46 -12.70
CA PRO A 248 -14.02 6.78 -14.08
C PRO A 248 -12.88 6.53 -15.08
N TYR A 249 -11.65 6.89 -14.70
CA TYR A 249 -10.48 6.71 -15.55
C TYR A 249 -10.14 5.23 -15.74
N ILE A 250 -10.21 4.44 -14.66
CA ILE A 250 -10.00 2.99 -14.73
C ILE A 250 -11.07 2.35 -15.63
N ASN A 251 -12.34 2.71 -15.44
CA ASN A 251 -13.45 2.18 -16.24
C ASN A 251 -13.33 2.55 -17.73
N ARG A 252 -12.86 3.77 -18.06
CA ARG A 252 -12.58 4.19 -19.44
C ARG A 252 -11.55 3.30 -20.12
N ILE A 253 -10.51 2.87 -19.39
CA ILE A 253 -9.51 1.96 -19.93
C ILE A 253 -10.13 0.58 -20.08
N LEU A 254 -10.81 0.06 -19.05
CA LEU A 254 -11.42 -1.26 -19.07
C LEU A 254 -12.48 -1.42 -20.18
N SER A 255 -13.20 -0.36 -20.55
CA SER A 255 -14.19 -0.44 -21.65
C SER A 255 -13.57 -0.74 -23.02
N LEU A 256 -12.26 -0.49 -23.19
CA LEU A 256 -11.52 -0.85 -24.42
C LEU A 256 -11.35 -2.37 -24.59
N GLN A 257 -11.56 -3.15 -23.52
CA GLN A 257 -11.53 -4.61 -23.58
C GLN A 257 -12.63 -5.16 -24.49
N SER A 258 -13.83 -4.57 -24.44
CA SER A 258 -14.97 -5.00 -25.26
C SER A 258 -14.80 -4.62 -26.74
N SER A 259 -14.13 -3.51 -27.05
CA SER A 259 -13.87 -3.08 -28.42
C SER A 259 -12.93 -4.03 -29.16
N LYS A 260 -11.92 -4.59 -28.47
CA LYS A 260 -10.98 -5.55 -29.06
C LYS A 260 -11.57 -6.94 -29.30
N ALA A 261 -12.63 -7.31 -28.57
CA ALA A 261 -13.34 -8.57 -28.79
C ALA A 261 -14.20 -8.55 -30.07
N ASN A 262 -14.50 -7.36 -30.61
CA ASN A 262 -15.26 -7.18 -31.85
C ASN A 262 -14.35 -6.97 -33.10
N GLU A 263 -13.03 -6.97 -32.93
CA GLU A 263 -12.04 -6.82 -34.01
C GLU A 263 -11.32 -8.14 -34.35
N LEU A 264 -11.71 -9.25 -33.72
CA LEU A 264 -11.23 -10.62 -33.95
C LEU A 264 -12.40 -11.49 -34.42
#